data_AF-A0A1X7T730-F1
#
_entry.id   AF-A0A1X7T730-F1
#
_cell.length_a   1.000
_cell.length_b   1.000
_cell.length_c   1.000
_cell.angle_alpha   90.00
_cell.angle_beta   90.00
_cell.angle_gamma   90.00
#
_symmetry.space_group_name_H-M   'P 1'
#
loop_
_entity.id
_entity.type
_entity.pdbx_description
1 polymer ?
#
loop_
_entity_poly.entity_id
_entity_poly.type
_entity_poly.pdbx_seq_one_letter_code
_entity_poly.pdbx_strand_id
1 'polypeptide(L)'
;MATNQTCLDIGDLIDVLDLLKKCGFQRTKWQELGLRLGLLKDTLEAIKTEQHGDVNQCLTECLSQWLRRADNVDSRGGANLDSLSGALGSMNETAVAEKLKHQVLINIFNNRHTVLSQSLCNSVSIAWSLFDERMLTQEAVRAISASSFPNQREALLTAVKEAVQTDPNSLHTFANVLCTVSTNVSLGQTILDDISKYFPTPELSVVPETNQDYDLHLVPPNNASTADETKAPAHIQSVTSSPSDGAVATNSSSQPLSPKVQIPVPMHLLQDFKSMQSSYTRMFYNVCKILKRKLDVDDIKEFLSYYSITFRKRVEQCSDISSILHHIKDECSLTDVTLLHSVVEEMEITEAKEHIETYRAELKDFYKSISISLCLEKRFGSFPHLKCETVTFIFDWKPEEHLLQDIKGVLSKVSGKLLIIKFIATSTSISVTCSFPFSETHKKRRFSMELNLAFAHKKDKDHFCLA
;
A
#
# COMPACT_ATOMS: atom_id res chain seq x y z
N MET A 1 -26.61 19.70 -20.19
CA MET A 1 -26.19 19.61 -18.78
C MET A 1 -24.82 20.26 -18.69
N ALA A 2 -24.71 21.34 -17.92
CA ALA A 2 -23.46 22.08 -17.81
C ALA A 2 -22.48 21.25 -16.96
N THR A 3 -21.41 20.77 -17.58
CA THR A 3 -20.27 20.22 -16.84
C THR A 3 -19.69 21.37 -16.03
N ASN A 4 -19.58 21.19 -14.71
CA ASN A 4 -18.92 22.15 -13.80
C ASN A 4 -17.40 22.12 -14.03
N GLN A 5 -16.97 22.41 -15.25
CA GLN A 5 -15.57 22.55 -15.64
C GLN A 5 -15.19 23.99 -15.29
N THR A 6 -14.26 24.17 -14.36
CA THR A 6 -13.92 25.54 -13.95
C THR A 6 -13.25 26.29 -15.07
N CYS A 7 -13.95 27.33 -15.50
CA CYS A 7 -13.47 28.29 -16.47
C CYS A 7 -12.44 29.19 -15.78
N LEU A 8 -11.29 29.37 -16.42
CA LEU A 8 -10.40 30.49 -16.15
C LEU A 8 -11.06 31.77 -16.67
N ASP A 9 -10.74 32.89 -16.04
CA ASP A 9 -11.18 34.20 -16.48
C ASP A 9 -10.01 35.16 -16.71
N ILE A 10 -10.30 36.40 -17.09
CA ILE A 10 -9.28 37.40 -17.40
C ILE A 10 -8.36 37.72 -16.21
N GLY A 11 -8.80 37.49 -14.98
CA GLY A 11 -8.00 37.63 -13.76
C GLY A 11 -6.85 36.63 -13.68
N ASP A 12 -6.99 35.46 -14.30
CA ASP A 12 -5.96 34.41 -14.31
C ASP A 12 -4.86 34.64 -15.36
N LEU A 13 -4.92 35.73 -16.14
CA LEU A 13 -4.01 36.00 -17.26
C LEU A 13 -2.54 35.96 -16.86
N ILE A 14 -2.19 36.57 -15.73
CA ILE A 14 -0.82 36.61 -15.23
C ILE A 14 -0.35 35.21 -14.83
N ASP A 15 -1.20 34.44 -14.15
CA ASP A 15 -0.88 33.08 -13.72
C ASP A 15 -0.65 32.16 -14.93
N VAL A 16 -1.48 32.26 -15.96
CA VAL A 16 -1.33 31.51 -17.22
C VAL A 16 -0.03 31.87 -17.93
N LEU A 17 0.31 33.17 -18.01
CA LEU A 17 1.55 33.63 -18.63
C LEU A 17 2.78 33.11 -17.89
N ASP A 18 2.79 33.20 -16.56
CA ASP A 18 3.88 32.71 -15.73
C ASP A 18 4.02 31.19 -15.80
N LEU A 19 2.90 30.46 -15.90
CA LEU A 19 2.88 29.02 -16.08
C LEU A 19 3.49 28.62 -17.43
N LEU A 20 3.09 29.25 -18.53
CA LEU A 20 3.66 29.01 -19.86
C LEU A 20 5.15 29.33 -19.91
N LYS A 21 5.58 30.42 -19.27
CA LYS A 21 6.98 30.79 -19.14
C LYS A 21 7.78 29.74 -18.37
N LYS A 22 7.28 29.26 -17.23
CA LYS A 22 7.90 28.18 -16.44
C LYS A 22 7.98 26.86 -17.22
N CYS A 23 6.99 26.59 -18.07
CA CYS A 23 6.96 25.40 -18.92
C CYS A 23 7.94 25.49 -20.10
N GLY A 24 8.49 26.66 -20.39
CA GLY A 24 9.42 26.87 -21.50
C GLY A 24 8.73 27.04 -22.85
N PHE A 25 7.47 27.47 -22.85
CA PHE A 25 6.73 27.72 -24.09
C PHE A 25 7.42 28.82 -24.92
N GLN A 26 7.60 28.55 -26.21
CA GLN A 26 8.21 29.51 -27.13
C GLN A 26 7.18 30.56 -27.53
N ARG A 27 7.36 31.79 -27.03
CA ARG A 27 6.41 32.90 -27.26
C ARG A 27 6.20 33.24 -28.74
N THR A 28 7.17 32.93 -29.61
CA THR A 28 7.06 33.10 -31.06
C THR A 28 5.95 32.25 -31.69
N LYS A 29 5.52 31.17 -31.04
CA LYS A 29 4.45 30.27 -31.50
C LYS A 29 3.04 30.70 -31.06
N TRP A 30 2.88 31.93 -30.55
CA TRP A 30 1.59 32.41 -30.04
C TRP A 30 0.45 32.36 -31.09
N GLN A 31 0.75 32.61 -32.37
CA GLN A 31 -0.27 32.56 -33.44
C GLN A 31 -0.80 31.13 -33.61
N GLU A 32 0.10 30.14 -33.65
CA GLU A 32 -0.29 28.74 -33.76
C GLU A 32 -1.09 28.31 -32.53
N LEU A 33 -0.66 28.73 -31.33
CA LEU A 33 -1.39 28.47 -30.09
C LEU A 33 -2.79 29.08 -30.14
N GLY A 34 -2.92 30.34 -30.54
CA GLY A 34 -4.21 31.02 -30.67
C GLY A 34 -5.18 30.28 -31.59
N LEU A 35 -4.71 29.81 -32.75
CA LEU A 35 -5.52 29.01 -33.68
C LEU A 35 -6.01 27.70 -33.04
N ARG A 36 -5.14 27.02 -32.29
CA ARG A 36 -5.50 25.77 -31.61
C ARG A 36 -6.47 25.99 -30.45
N LEU A 37 -6.37 27.12 -29.77
CA LEU A 37 -7.29 27.55 -28.72
C LEU A 37 -8.65 28.00 -29.26
N GLY A 38 -8.81 28.18 -30.58
CA GLY A 38 -10.08 28.51 -31.22
C GLY A 38 -10.21 29.97 -31.66
N LEU A 39 -9.14 30.76 -31.58
CA LEU A 39 -9.12 32.11 -32.15
C LEU A 39 -9.07 32.04 -33.67
N LEU A 40 -9.80 32.94 -34.33
CA LEU A 40 -9.80 33.04 -35.78
C LEU A 40 -8.52 33.72 -36.28
N LYS A 41 -8.14 33.39 -37.52
CA LYS A 41 -6.96 34.00 -38.16
C LYS A 41 -7.06 35.51 -38.21
N ASP A 42 -8.25 36.04 -38.48
CA ASP A 42 -8.48 37.49 -38.57
C ASP A 42 -8.22 38.19 -37.22
N THR A 43 -8.66 37.59 -36.11
CA THR A 43 -8.37 38.06 -34.74
C THR A 43 -6.87 38.08 -34.46
N LEU A 44 -6.13 37.04 -34.86
CA LEU A 44 -4.69 36.96 -34.64
C LEU A 44 -3.91 37.95 -35.51
N GLU A 45 -4.33 38.21 -36.75
CA GLU A 45 -3.70 39.24 -37.59
C GLU A 45 -4.02 40.65 -37.08
N ALA A 46 -5.20 40.88 -36.51
CA ALA A 46 -5.52 42.14 -35.82
C ALA A 46 -4.59 42.36 -34.61
N ILE A 47 -4.42 41.35 -33.75
CA ILE A 47 -3.48 41.43 -32.61
C ILE A 47 -2.06 41.76 -33.09
N LYS A 48 -1.60 41.10 -34.17
CA LYS A 48 -0.25 41.30 -34.70
C LYS A 48 -0.04 42.73 -35.21
N THR A 49 -1.04 43.33 -35.84
CA THR A 49 -0.96 44.70 -36.36
C THR A 49 -1.06 45.75 -35.24
N GLU A 50 -1.97 45.55 -34.28
CA GLU A 50 -2.17 46.43 -33.13
C GLU A 50 -0.97 46.49 -32.18
N GLN A 51 -0.34 45.35 -31.90
CA GLN A 51 0.80 45.25 -30.98
C GLN A 51 2.15 45.53 -31.66
N HIS A 52 2.14 46.07 -32.88
CA HIS A 52 3.34 46.40 -33.67
C HIS A 52 4.35 45.23 -33.81
N GLY A 53 3.87 43.98 -33.75
CA GLY A 53 4.71 42.79 -33.81
C GLY A 53 5.52 42.46 -32.55
N ASP A 54 5.29 43.13 -31.41
CA ASP A 54 5.90 42.71 -30.14
C ASP A 54 5.35 41.34 -29.71
N VAL A 55 6.22 40.33 -29.72
CA VAL A 55 5.85 38.93 -29.47
C VAL A 55 5.26 38.71 -28.06
N ASN A 56 5.72 39.47 -27.06
CA ASN A 56 5.23 39.32 -25.69
C ASN A 56 3.84 39.94 -25.53
N GLN A 57 3.63 41.12 -26.12
CA GLN A 57 2.32 41.79 -26.13
C GLN A 57 1.32 40.98 -26.96
N CYS A 58 1.74 40.43 -28.10
CA CYS A 58 0.90 39.57 -28.92
C CYS A 58 0.45 38.30 -28.17
N LEU A 59 1.37 37.61 -27.47
CA LEU A 59 1.01 36.45 -26.65
C LEU A 59 0.07 36.83 -25.51
N THR A 60 0.32 37.96 -24.86
CA THR A 60 -0.52 38.48 -23.77
C THR A 60 -1.94 38.74 -24.25
N GLU A 61 -2.09 39.44 -25.38
CA GLU A 61 -3.42 39.74 -25.94
C GLU A 61 -4.08 38.48 -26.51
N CYS A 62 -3.32 37.57 -27.11
CA CYS A 62 -3.84 36.27 -27.55
C CYS A 62 -4.47 35.48 -26.38
N LEU A 63 -3.78 35.41 -25.24
CA LEU A 63 -4.31 34.73 -24.05
C LEU A 63 -5.46 35.49 -23.41
N SER A 64 -5.42 36.82 -23.44
CA SER A 64 -6.53 37.70 -23.01
C SER A 64 -7.81 37.43 -23.81
N GLN A 65 -7.72 37.33 -25.14
CA GLN A 65 -8.86 36.98 -26.00
C GLN A 65 -9.37 35.55 -25.74
N TRP A 66 -8.45 34.60 -25.52
CA TRP A 66 -8.83 33.24 -25.13
C TRP A 66 -9.57 33.19 -23.79
N LEU A 67 -9.08 33.89 -22.76
CA LEU A 67 -9.73 33.96 -21.44
C LEU A 67 -11.08 34.69 -21.47
N ARG A 68 -11.24 35.64 -22.40
CA ARG A 68 -12.55 36.28 -22.71
C ARG A 68 -13.48 35.41 -23.55
N ARG A 69 -13.04 34.21 -23.94
CA ARG A 69 -13.81 33.24 -24.73
C ARG A 69 -14.22 33.78 -26.10
N ALA A 70 -13.33 34.54 -26.75
CA ALA A 70 -13.56 35.07 -28.09
C ALA A 70 -13.69 33.96 -29.14
N ASP A 71 -14.26 34.29 -30.31
CA ASP A 71 -14.32 33.40 -31.47
C ASP A 71 -14.89 32.00 -31.16
N ASN A 72 -14.14 30.94 -31.50
CA ASN A 72 -14.55 29.55 -31.38
C ASN A 72 -13.95 28.86 -30.14
N VAL A 73 -13.50 29.62 -29.14
CA VAL A 73 -12.87 29.07 -27.92
C VAL A 73 -13.77 28.06 -27.21
N ASP A 74 -15.07 28.32 -27.17
CA ASP A 74 -16.03 27.42 -26.54
C ASP A 74 -16.19 26.09 -27.28
N SER A 75 -16.09 26.11 -28.62
CA SER A 75 -16.07 24.88 -29.43
C SER A 75 -14.80 24.05 -29.24
N ARG A 76 -13.74 24.65 -28.68
CA ARG A 76 -12.45 24.01 -28.36
C ARG A 76 -12.34 23.60 -26.89
N GLY A 77 -13.45 23.59 -26.16
CA GLY A 77 -13.50 23.19 -24.75
C GLY A 77 -13.45 24.36 -23.76
N GLY A 78 -13.47 25.61 -24.23
CA GLY A 78 -13.51 26.81 -23.39
C GLY A 78 -12.14 27.26 -22.87
N ALA A 79 -12.14 28.26 -22.00
CA ALA A 79 -10.93 28.79 -21.36
C ALA A 79 -10.59 28.00 -20.10
N ASN A 80 -9.85 26.90 -20.22
CA ASN A 80 -9.39 26.10 -19.08
C ASN A 80 -8.02 25.44 -19.38
N LEU A 81 -7.38 24.89 -18.34
CA LEU A 81 -6.04 24.31 -18.50
C LEU A 81 -6.03 23.03 -19.34
N ASP A 82 -7.15 22.29 -19.42
CA ASP A 82 -7.30 21.13 -20.31
C ASP A 82 -7.27 21.55 -21.78
N SER A 83 -8.03 22.57 -22.17
CA SER A 83 -8.02 23.08 -23.54
C SER A 83 -6.67 23.69 -23.90
N LEU A 84 -6.00 24.36 -22.96
CA LEU A 84 -4.62 24.85 -23.12
C LEU A 84 -3.62 23.70 -23.30
N SER A 85 -3.68 22.68 -22.45
CA SER A 85 -2.81 21.50 -22.55
C SER A 85 -3.06 20.72 -23.84
N GLY A 86 -4.32 20.56 -24.22
CA GLY A 86 -4.73 19.92 -25.48
C GLY A 86 -4.26 20.71 -26.72
N ALA A 87 -4.36 22.04 -26.67
CA ALA A 87 -3.83 22.91 -27.74
C ALA A 87 -2.31 22.73 -27.88
N LEU A 88 -1.56 22.78 -26.78
CA LEU A 88 -0.11 22.55 -26.76
C LEU A 88 0.25 21.15 -27.29
N GLY A 89 -0.47 20.11 -26.86
CA GLY A 89 -0.29 18.75 -27.38
C GLY A 89 -0.52 18.65 -28.89
N SER A 90 -1.52 19.37 -29.41
CA SER A 90 -1.83 19.39 -30.84
C SER A 90 -0.79 20.14 -31.70
N MET A 91 0.02 20.99 -31.08
CA MET A 91 1.17 21.68 -31.68
C MET A 91 2.47 20.87 -31.60
N ASN A 92 2.39 19.61 -31.15
CA ASN A 92 3.54 18.76 -30.84
C ASN A 92 4.43 19.32 -29.71
N GLU A 93 3.90 20.21 -28.87
CA GLU A 93 4.54 20.73 -27.64
C GLU A 93 4.18 19.83 -26.45
N THR A 94 4.27 18.51 -26.62
CA THR A 94 3.85 17.52 -25.61
C THR A 94 4.63 17.65 -24.30
N ALA A 95 5.92 17.98 -24.37
CA ALA A 95 6.75 18.24 -23.19
C ALA A 95 6.28 19.48 -22.40
N VAL A 96 5.86 20.55 -23.10
CA VAL A 96 5.30 21.75 -22.47
C VAL A 96 3.94 21.43 -21.85
N ALA A 97 3.10 20.67 -22.55
CA ALA A 97 1.79 20.26 -22.08
C ALA A 97 1.86 19.40 -20.80
N GLU A 98 2.75 18.40 -20.74
CA GLU A 98 2.93 17.56 -19.55
C GLU A 98 3.55 18.36 -18.39
N LYS A 99 4.52 19.23 -18.69
CA LYS A 99 5.09 20.13 -17.67
C LYS A 99 4.07 21.13 -17.14
N LEU A 100 3.13 21.58 -17.98
CA LEU A 100 2.00 22.44 -17.59
C LEU A 100 1.15 21.72 -16.54
N LYS A 101 0.68 20.50 -16.83
CA LYS A 101 -0.11 19.69 -15.90
C LYS A 101 0.61 19.50 -14.56
N HIS A 102 1.90 19.18 -14.62
CA HIS A 102 2.73 18.99 -13.42
C HIS A 102 2.85 20.27 -12.57
N GLN A 103 3.04 21.42 -13.20
CA GLN A 103 3.13 22.70 -12.50
C GLN A 103 1.79 23.13 -11.86
N VAL A 104 0.66 22.76 -12.45
CA VAL A 104 -0.66 22.99 -11.87
C VAL A 104 -0.80 22.26 -10.54
N LEU A 105 -0.40 20.98 -10.48
CA LEU A 105 -0.42 20.19 -9.25
C LEU A 105 0.48 20.81 -8.16
N ILE A 106 1.68 21.26 -8.53
CA ILE A 106 2.58 21.98 -7.62
C ILE A 106 1.92 23.26 -7.07
N ASN A 107 1.23 24.03 -7.92
CA ASN A 107 0.52 25.24 -7.49
C ASN A 107 -0.65 24.93 -6.55
N ILE A 108 -1.45 23.89 -6.84
CA ILE A 108 -2.54 23.44 -5.94
C ILE A 108 -1.97 23.14 -4.54
N PHE A 109 -0.89 22.36 -4.47
CA PHE A 109 -0.24 22.05 -3.20
C PHE A 109 0.24 23.32 -2.46
N ASN A 110 0.93 24.22 -3.16
CA ASN A 110 1.45 25.47 -2.56
C ASN A 110 0.31 26.36 -2.03
N ASN A 111 -0.80 26.46 -2.73
CA ASN A 111 -1.95 27.27 -2.31
C ASN A 111 -2.60 26.73 -1.03
N ARG A 112 -2.53 25.41 -0.81
CA ARG A 112 -3.05 24.75 0.40
C ARG A 112 -2.02 24.63 1.52
N HIS A 113 -0.76 24.95 1.27
CA HIS A 113 0.34 24.76 2.22
C HIS A 113 0.09 25.40 3.59
N THR A 114 -0.40 26.65 3.62
CA THR A 114 -0.68 27.37 4.87
C THR A 114 -1.74 26.64 5.71
N VAL A 115 -2.83 26.20 5.07
CA VAL A 115 -3.93 25.49 5.75
C VAL A 115 -3.46 24.12 6.25
N LEU A 116 -2.68 23.42 5.43
CA LEU A 116 -2.09 22.13 5.77
C LEU A 116 -1.12 22.26 6.96
N SER A 117 -0.21 23.24 6.95
CA SER A 117 0.75 23.43 8.04
C SER A 117 0.05 23.73 9.38
N GLN A 118 -1.07 24.45 9.34
CA GLN A 118 -1.86 24.79 10.54
C GLN A 118 -2.73 23.64 11.05
N SER A 119 -3.33 22.85 10.16
CA SER A 119 -4.44 21.94 10.51
C SER A 119 -4.07 20.47 10.49
N LEU A 120 -2.96 20.09 9.85
CA LEU A 120 -2.59 18.70 9.65
C LEU A 120 -2.15 18.04 10.95
N CYS A 121 -2.81 16.94 11.29
CA CYS A 121 -2.54 16.12 12.47
C CYS A 121 -1.91 14.78 12.09
N ASN A 122 -1.16 14.18 13.03
CA ASN A 122 -0.54 12.85 12.88
C ASN A 122 0.52 12.76 11.77
N SER A 123 1.39 13.77 11.63
CA SER A 123 2.38 13.88 10.55
C SER A 123 3.28 12.66 10.39
N VAL A 124 3.72 12.06 11.49
CA VAL A 124 4.55 10.82 11.44
C VAL A 124 3.75 9.64 10.91
N SER A 125 2.48 9.49 11.31
CA SER A 125 1.62 8.42 10.80
C SER A 125 1.33 8.60 9.32
N ILE A 126 1.06 9.84 8.88
CA ILE A 126 0.88 10.16 7.46
C ILE A 126 2.16 9.84 6.68
N ALA A 127 3.33 10.20 7.20
CA ALA A 127 4.61 9.92 6.56
C ALA A 127 4.79 8.40 6.30
N TRP A 128 4.44 7.56 7.27
CA TRP A 128 4.46 6.10 7.10
C TRP A 128 3.47 5.61 6.04
N SER A 129 2.23 6.13 6.02
CA SER A 129 1.27 5.79 4.97
C SER A 129 1.74 6.21 3.58
N LEU A 130 2.37 7.38 3.44
CA LEU A 130 2.94 7.82 2.16
C LEU A 130 4.16 7.01 1.73
N PHE A 131 4.92 6.45 2.68
CA PHE A 131 5.98 5.49 2.40
C PHE A 131 5.42 4.15 1.90
N ASP A 132 4.33 3.66 2.50
CA ASP A 132 3.66 2.44 2.05
C ASP A 132 3.12 2.59 0.60
N GLU A 133 2.63 3.78 0.25
CA GLU A 133 2.23 4.17 -1.11
C GLU A 133 3.42 4.46 -2.04
N ARG A 134 4.67 4.27 -1.58
CA ARG A 134 5.93 4.51 -2.31
C ARG A 134 6.12 5.96 -2.77
N MET A 135 5.41 6.90 -2.18
CA MET A 135 5.56 8.33 -2.48
C MET A 135 6.73 8.94 -1.70
N LEU A 136 6.91 8.57 -0.43
CA LEU A 136 8.05 9.02 0.38
C LEU A 136 9.10 7.91 0.53
N THR A 137 10.36 8.30 0.69
CA THR A 137 11.46 7.38 1.00
C THR A 137 11.57 7.11 2.50
N GLN A 138 12.27 6.03 2.87
CA GLN A 138 12.50 5.71 4.28
C GLN A 138 13.31 6.81 4.99
N GLU A 139 14.23 7.45 4.27
CA GLU A 139 15.04 8.57 4.75
C GLU A 139 14.17 9.77 5.08
N ALA A 140 13.22 10.11 4.20
CA ALA A 140 12.27 11.21 4.44
C ALA A 140 11.41 10.94 5.69
N VAL A 141 10.89 9.73 5.85
CA VAL A 141 10.09 9.34 7.04
C VAL A 141 10.92 9.43 8.32
N ARG A 142 12.18 8.96 8.29
CA ARG A 142 13.09 9.07 9.46
C ARG A 142 13.38 10.54 9.80
N ALA A 143 13.63 11.39 8.81
CA ALA A 143 13.88 12.81 9.02
C ALA A 143 12.66 13.52 9.64
N ILE A 144 11.46 13.20 9.16
CA ILE A 144 10.20 13.71 9.73
C ILE A 144 10.03 13.23 11.17
N SER A 145 10.28 11.94 11.43
CA SER A 145 10.14 11.35 12.77
C SER A 145 11.15 11.92 13.78
N ALA A 146 12.36 12.25 13.32
CA ALA A 146 13.41 12.85 14.14
C ALA A 146 13.19 14.36 14.41
N SER A 147 12.29 15.00 13.67
CA SER A 147 11.99 16.42 13.84
C SER A 147 11.19 16.65 15.14
N SER A 148 11.43 17.81 15.79
CA SER A 148 10.64 18.23 16.96
C SER A 148 9.16 18.35 16.60
N PHE A 149 8.26 18.01 17.53
CA PHE A 149 6.81 17.96 17.30
C PHE A 149 6.21 19.15 16.49
N PRO A 150 6.51 20.44 16.79
CA PRO A 150 6.00 21.55 15.99
C PRO A 150 6.52 21.58 14.54
N ASN A 151 7.69 21.00 14.28
CA ASN A 151 8.36 21.00 12.99
C ASN A 151 8.05 19.75 12.15
N GLN A 152 7.41 18.72 12.73
CA GLN A 152 7.08 17.48 12.01
C GLN A 152 6.12 17.73 10.84
N ARG A 153 5.19 18.67 10.98
CA ARG A 153 4.26 19.06 9.90
C ARG A 153 5.01 19.68 8.74
N GLU A 154 5.87 20.65 9.04
CA GLU A 154 6.62 21.38 8.02
C GLU A 154 7.62 20.45 7.30
N ALA A 155 8.27 19.55 8.05
CA ALA A 155 9.14 18.52 7.48
C ALA A 155 8.35 17.58 6.54
N LEU A 156 7.15 17.16 6.94
CA LEU A 156 6.28 16.34 6.09
C LEU A 156 5.86 17.10 4.82
N LEU A 157 5.40 18.34 4.94
CA LEU A 157 4.97 19.13 3.80
C LEU A 157 6.11 19.45 2.84
N THR A 158 7.33 19.63 3.36
CA THR A 158 8.53 19.75 2.53
C THR A 158 8.79 18.47 1.73
N ALA A 159 8.75 17.31 2.38
CA ALA A 159 8.94 16.02 1.71
C ALA A 159 7.84 15.73 0.67
N VAL A 160 6.58 16.06 0.98
CA VAL A 160 5.46 15.96 0.04
C VAL A 160 5.67 16.87 -1.17
N LYS A 161 6.11 18.11 -0.94
CA LYS A 161 6.40 19.06 -2.03
C LYS A 161 7.46 18.53 -2.97
N GLU A 162 8.54 17.96 -2.43
CA GLU A 162 9.59 17.33 -3.23
C GLU A 162 9.06 16.15 -4.04
N ALA A 163 8.24 15.28 -3.43
CA ALA A 163 7.61 14.16 -4.13
C ALA A 163 6.70 14.63 -5.27
N VAL A 164 5.85 15.64 -5.03
CA VAL A 164 4.99 16.27 -6.06
C VAL A 164 5.81 16.92 -7.17
N GLN A 165 7.00 17.45 -6.87
CA GLN A 165 7.90 17.97 -7.90
C GLN A 165 8.52 16.87 -8.77
N THR A 166 8.65 15.64 -8.25
CA THR A 166 9.24 14.51 -8.99
C THR A 166 8.20 13.66 -9.75
N ASP A 167 7.01 13.45 -9.19
CA ASP A 167 5.96 12.62 -9.77
C ASP A 167 4.59 13.31 -9.63
N PRO A 168 3.89 13.59 -10.75
CA PRO A 168 2.58 14.26 -10.72
C PRO A 168 1.54 13.47 -9.91
N ASN A 169 1.63 12.14 -9.86
CA ASN A 169 0.65 11.33 -9.13
C ASN A 169 0.77 11.48 -7.60
N SER A 170 1.91 11.99 -7.12
CA SER A 170 2.16 12.15 -5.69
C SER A 170 1.12 13.03 -4.99
N LEU A 171 0.58 14.05 -5.66
CA LEU A 171 -0.42 14.90 -5.02
C LEU A 171 -1.75 14.15 -4.81
N HIS A 172 -2.16 13.33 -5.78
CA HIS A 172 -3.32 12.45 -5.63
C HIS A 172 -3.10 11.43 -4.51
N THR A 173 -1.93 10.78 -4.48
CA THR A 173 -1.57 9.84 -3.42
C THR A 173 -1.62 10.51 -2.05
N PHE A 174 -1.05 11.71 -1.92
CA PHE A 174 -1.09 12.48 -0.69
C PHE A 174 -2.52 12.79 -0.25
N ALA A 175 -3.34 13.29 -1.16
CA ALA A 175 -4.73 13.63 -0.86
C ALA A 175 -5.55 12.40 -0.45
N ASN A 176 -5.38 11.26 -1.13
CA ASN A 176 -6.01 10.00 -0.79
C ASN A 176 -5.59 9.50 0.61
N VAL A 177 -4.29 9.57 0.93
CA VAL A 177 -3.79 9.22 2.27
C VAL A 177 -4.42 10.11 3.33
N LEU A 178 -4.52 11.43 3.09
CA LEU A 178 -5.23 12.33 4.02
C LEU A 178 -6.70 11.91 4.21
N CYS A 179 -7.38 11.46 3.15
CA CYS A 179 -8.74 10.91 3.24
C CYS A 179 -8.85 9.61 4.04
N THR A 180 -7.78 8.82 4.17
CA THR A 180 -7.79 7.61 5.01
C THR A 180 -7.67 7.92 6.51
N VAL A 181 -7.14 9.10 6.87
CA VAL A 181 -6.97 9.53 8.26
C VAL A 181 -8.18 10.38 8.65
N SER A 182 -9.02 9.86 9.56
CA SER A 182 -10.32 10.47 9.93
C SER A 182 -10.25 11.96 10.29
N THR A 183 -9.14 12.42 10.88
CA THR A 183 -8.93 13.82 11.26
C THR A 183 -8.61 14.76 10.10
N ASN A 184 -8.15 14.22 8.96
CA ASN A 184 -7.67 15.02 7.82
C ASN A 184 -8.52 14.82 6.55
N VAL A 185 -9.67 14.14 6.65
CA VAL A 185 -10.53 13.81 5.51
C VAL A 185 -10.93 15.05 4.72
N SER A 186 -11.34 16.12 5.42
CA SER A 186 -11.71 17.37 4.76
C SER A 186 -10.54 18.03 4.01
N LEU A 187 -9.32 17.94 4.55
CA LEU A 187 -8.10 18.45 3.90
C LEU A 187 -7.79 17.64 2.64
N GLY A 188 -7.84 16.31 2.71
CA GLY A 188 -7.64 15.42 1.58
C GLY A 188 -8.69 15.64 0.48
N GLN A 189 -9.97 15.68 0.86
CA GLN A 189 -11.07 15.90 -0.07
C GLN A 189 -10.98 17.26 -0.76
N THR A 190 -10.64 18.32 -0.02
CA THR A 190 -10.46 19.65 -0.59
C THR A 190 -9.35 19.67 -1.65
N ILE A 191 -8.25 18.93 -1.44
CA ILE A 191 -7.19 18.78 -2.45
C ILE A 191 -7.70 17.98 -3.64
N LEU A 192 -8.44 16.88 -3.44
CA LEU A 192 -9.02 16.11 -4.54
C LEU A 192 -10.01 16.94 -5.36
N ASP A 193 -10.82 17.77 -4.71
CA ASP A 193 -11.76 18.69 -5.36
C ASP A 193 -10.99 19.71 -6.20
N ASP A 194 -9.93 20.31 -5.64
CA ASP A 194 -9.04 21.20 -6.38
C ASP A 194 -8.36 20.49 -7.56
N ILE A 195 -7.98 19.22 -7.44
CA ILE A 195 -7.40 18.50 -8.58
C ILE A 195 -8.48 18.22 -9.62
N SER A 196 -9.67 17.76 -9.23
CA SER A 196 -10.79 17.46 -10.12
C SER A 196 -11.27 18.68 -10.90
N LYS A 197 -11.10 19.87 -10.31
CA LYS A 197 -11.34 21.17 -10.94
C LYS A 197 -10.51 21.35 -12.22
N TYR A 198 -9.25 20.90 -12.21
CA TYR A 198 -8.34 21.01 -13.35
C TYR A 198 -8.22 19.74 -14.17
N PHE A 199 -8.55 18.58 -13.60
CA PHE A 199 -8.48 17.27 -14.24
C PHE A 199 -9.79 16.50 -13.99
N PRO A 200 -10.89 16.87 -14.66
CA PRO A 200 -12.17 16.19 -14.49
C PRO A 200 -12.05 14.74 -14.98
N THR A 201 -12.31 13.79 -14.09
CA THR A 201 -12.52 12.40 -14.52
C THR A 201 -13.83 12.32 -15.31
N PRO A 202 -13.85 11.67 -16.49
CA PRO A 202 -15.10 11.46 -17.22
C PRO A 202 -16.10 10.73 -16.34
N GLU A 203 -17.24 11.34 -16.04
CA GLU A 203 -18.34 10.66 -15.35
C GLU A 203 -18.82 9.50 -16.24
N LEU A 204 -18.60 8.27 -15.77
CA LEU A 204 -19.30 7.10 -16.31
C LEU A 204 -20.78 7.28 -16.00
N SER A 205 -21.55 7.67 -17.02
CA SER A 205 -23.00 7.69 -17.00
C SER A 205 -23.52 6.35 -16.49
N VAL A 206 -24.03 6.33 -15.26
CA VAL A 206 -24.76 5.18 -14.72
C VAL A 206 -26.08 5.11 -15.50
N VAL A 207 -26.20 4.12 -16.37
CA VAL A 207 -27.49 3.74 -16.97
C VAL A 207 -28.31 3.09 -15.84
N PRO A 208 -29.56 3.51 -15.57
CA PRO A 208 -30.39 2.81 -14.60
C PRO A 208 -30.84 1.48 -15.21
N GLU A 209 -30.43 0.37 -14.60
CA GLU A 209 -30.94 -0.96 -14.94
C GLU A 209 -32.43 -1.05 -14.61
N THR A 210 -33.26 -1.09 -15.65
CA THR A 210 -34.65 -1.54 -15.55
C THR A 210 -34.68 -3.05 -15.41
N ASN A 211 -35.25 -3.52 -14.30
CA ASN A 211 -35.64 -4.90 -14.08
C ASN A 211 -36.52 -5.42 -15.23
N GLN A 212 -36.20 -6.58 -15.80
CA GLN A 212 -37.22 -7.44 -16.37
C GLN A 212 -36.83 -8.93 -16.30
N ASP A 213 -37.80 -9.67 -15.79
CA ASP A 213 -37.85 -11.07 -15.40
C ASP A 213 -37.84 -12.06 -16.57
N TYR A 214 -37.28 -13.24 -16.27
CA TYR A 214 -37.49 -14.60 -16.81
C TYR A 214 -37.96 -14.81 -18.26
N ASP A 215 -37.20 -15.59 -19.05
CA ASP A 215 -37.65 -16.94 -19.43
C ASP A 215 -36.52 -17.89 -19.86
N LEU A 216 -36.66 -19.16 -19.47
CA LEU A 216 -35.76 -20.29 -19.74
C LEU A 216 -36.27 -21.05 -20.97
N HIS A 217 -35.40 -21.35 -21.94
CA HIS A 217 -35.58 -22.57 -22.75
C HIS A 217 -34.25 -23.19 -23.19
N LEU A 218 -34.18 -24.50 -22.99
CA LEU A 218 -33.04 -25.41 -23.11
C LEU A 218 -32.91 -26.05 -24.52
N VAL A 219 -31.73 -26.65 -24.74
CA VAL A 219 -31.37 -27.79 -25.64
C VAL A 219 -31.01 -27.44 -27.11
N PRO A 220 -30.09 -28.15 -27.83
CA PRO A 220 -28.62 -28.30 -27.70
C PRO A 220 -27.91 -28.18 -29.10
N PRO A 221 -26.61 -28.54 -29.28
CA PRO A 221 -25.84 -28.20 -30.49
C PRO A 221 -25.86 -29.31 -31.57
N ASN A 222 -25.81 -28.90 -32.85
CA ASN A 222 -25.57 -29.80 -33.98
C ASN A 222 -24.24 -29.48 -34.67
N ASN A 223 -23.47 -30.55 -34.87
CA ASN A 223 -22.26 -30.65 -35.68
C ASN A 223 -22.54 -30.56 -37.19
N ALA A 224 -21.50 -30.19 -37.96
CA ALA A 224 -21.01 -30.81 -39.21
C ALA A 224 -20.38 -29.74 -40.11
N SER A 225 -19.04 -29.76 -40.30
CA SER A 225 -18.33 -30.34 -41.47
C SER A 225 -17.98 -29.23 -42.49
N THR A 226 -16.84 -29.19 -43.21
CA THR A 226 -15.80 -30.19 -43.54
C THR A 226 -14.62 -29.49 -44.25
N ALA A 227 -13.47 -30.18 -44.25
CA ALA A 227 -12.39 -30.19 -45.26
C ALA A 227 -11.52 -28.92 -45.42
N ASP A 228 -10.20 -29.00 -45.62
CA ASP A 228 -9.50 -29.98 -46.45
C ASP A 228 -8.01 -30.19 -46.03
N GLU A 229 -7.49 -31.32 -46.48
CA GLU A 229 -6.20 -31.99 -46.24
C GLU A 229 -4.98 -31.13 -46.67
N THR A 230 -3.72 -31.36 -46.26
CA THR A 230 -2.93 -32.55 -46.61
C THR A 230 -1.52 -32.53 -46.00
N LYS A 231 -1.04 -33.72 -45.61
CA LYS A 231 0.34 -34.27 -45.68
C LYS A 231 1.45 -33.78 -44.72
N ALA A 232 1.75 -34.65 -43.75
CA ALA A 232 3.11 -35.02 -43.32
C ALA A 232 3.65 -36.19 -44.18
N PRO A 233 4.95 -36.56 -44.12
CA PRO A 233 5.41 -37.53 -43.10
C PRO A 233 6.85 -37.26 -42.56
N ALA A 234 7.14 -37.55 -41.27
CA ALA A 234 7.96 -38.67 -40.74
C ALA A 234 9.46 -38.62 -41.13
N HIS A 235 10.49 -38.99 -40.36
CA HIS A 235 10.71 -39.78 -39.14
C HIS A 235 12.23 -39.67 -38.81
N ILE A 236 12.65 -40.02 -37.57
CA ILE A 236 13.94 -40.64 -37.13
C ILE A 236 14.57 -39.97 -35.90
N GLN A 237 14.82 -40.84 -34.91
CA GLN A 237 15.29 -40.62 -33.55
C GLN A 237 16.82 -40.77 -33.41
N SER A 238 17.40 -40.10 -32.39
CA SER A 238 18.49 -40.53 -31.48
C SER A 238 19.90 -40.77 -32.07
N VAL A 239 21.04 -40.36 -31.49
CA VAL A 239 21.63 -40.68 -30.16
C VAL A 239 22.90 -39.80 -29.92
N THR A 240 23.04 -39.29 -28.68
CA THR A 240 24.22 -38.82 -27.88
C THR A 240 25.41 -38.06 -28.48
N SER A 241 25.74 -36.90 -27.89
CA SER A 241 26.85 -36.69 -26.92
C SER A 241 27.13 -35.18 -26.69
N SER A 242 27.24 -34.76 -25.43
CA SER A 242 27.70 -33.42 -24.99
C SER A 242 29.24 -33.40 -24.85
N PRO A 243 29.90 -32.29 -24.44
CA PRO A 243 29.47 -30.89 -24.29
C PRO A 243 30.44 -29.87 -24.94
N SER A 244 30.01 -28.61 -25.12
CA SER A 244 30.81 -27.41 -24.78
C SER A 244 30.06 -26.11 -25.09
N ASP A 245 29.92 -25.31 -24.03
CA ASP A 245 29.90 -23.85 -23.92
C ASP A 245 29.38 -22.97 -25.07
N GLY A 246 28.34 -22.19 -24.75
CA GLY A 246 28.02 -20.98 -25.50
C GLY A 246 26.61 -20.45 -25.27
N ALA A 247 26.44 -19.61 -24.25
CA ALA A 247 25.44 -18.54 -24.14
C ALA A 247 23.95 -18.88 -24.43
N VAL A 248 23.17 -19.13 -23.36
CA VAL A 248 21.71 -19.10 -23.43
C VAL A 248 21.18 -17.82 -22.77
N ALA A 249 20.72 -16.91 -23.63
CA ALA A 249 19.74 -15.90 -23.28
C ALA A 249 18.48 -16.59 -22.74
N THR A 250 18.19 -16.40 -21.45
CA THR A 250 16.94 -16.90 -20.86
C THR A 250 15.89 -15.79 -20.90
N ASN A 251 15.06 -15.87 -21.93
CA ASN A 251 13.73 -15.26 -21.95
C ASN A 251 12.94 -15.82 -20.77
N SER A 252 12.78 -15.03 -19.70
CA SER A 252 11.86 -15.37 -18.62
C SER A 252 10.44 -15.02 -19.07
N SER A 253 9.72 -16.06 -19.48
CA SER A 253 8.27 -16.07 -19.64
C SER A 253 7.60 -15.58 -18.36
N SER A 254 6.95 -14.43 -18.43
CA SER A 254 6.15 -13.86 -17.35
C SER A 254 4.81 -14.58 -17.27
N GLN A 255 4.72 -15.63 -16.44
CA GLN A 255 3.43 -16.08 -15.90
C GLN A 255 2.84 -14.98 -15.00
N PRO A 256 1.49 -14.79 -15.00
CA PRO A 256 0.85 -13.83 -14.13
C PRO A 256 0.94 -14.30 -12.68
N LEU A 257 1.79 -13.64 -11.88
CA LEU A 257 1.88 -13.86 -10.44
C LEU A 257 0.51 -13.53 -9.82
N SER A 258 -0.12 -14.53 -9.21
CA SER A 258 -1.22 -14.31 -8.28
C SER A 258 -0.80 -13.27 -7.22
N PRO A 259 -1.67 -12.32 -6.84
CA PRO A 259 -1.33 -11.29 -5.86
C PRO A 259 -1.04 -11.95 -4.52
N LYS A 260 0.25 -12.06 -4.15
CA LYS A 260 0.68 -12.61 -2.86
C LYS A 260 0.53 -11.54 -1.80
N VAL A 261 -0.48 -11.66 -0.95
CA VAL A 261 -0.70 -10.77 0.21
C VAL A 261 0.44 -10.98 1.21
N GLN A 262 1.27 -9.95 1.35
CA GLN A 262 2.39 -9.90 2.29
C GLN A 262 2.06 -8.91 3.42
N ILE A 263 2.14 -9.37 4.66
CA ILE A 263 1.79 -8.60 5.85
C ILE A 263 3.03 -8.49 6.74
N PRO A 264 3.63 -7.31 6.87
CA PRO A 264 4.73 -7.11 7.82
C PRO A 264 4.20 -7.24 9.25
N VAL A 265 4.98 -7.85 10.13
CA VAL A 265 4.69 -7.99 11.57
C VAL A 265 5.71 -7.16 12.36
N PRO A 266 5.35 -5.94 12.77
CA PRO A 266 6.27 -5.03 13.44
C PRO A 266 6.83 -5.59 14.76
N MET A 267 8.08 -5.27 15.07
CA MET A 267 8.74 -5.66 16.32
C MET A 267 8.00 -5.21 17.59
N HIS A 268 7.27 -4.08 17.58
CA HIS A 268 6.55 -3.62 18.78
C HIS A 268 5.47 -4.61 19.24
N LEU A 269 4.88 -5.38 18.32
CA LEU A 269 3.88 -6.41 18.65
C LEU A 269 4.47 -7.55 19.48
N LEU A 270 5.80 -7.74 19.46
CA LEU A 270 6.48 -8.70 20.33
C LEU A 270 6.14 -8.47 21.80
N GLN A 271 6.01 -7.21 22.21
CA GLN A 271 5.68 -6.90 23.59
C GLN A 271 4.24 -7.30 23.92
N ASP A 272 3.31 -7.16 22.97
CA ASP A 272 1.92 -7.58 23.14
C ASP A 272 1.80 -9.10 23.22
N PHE A 273 2.56 -9.84 22.39
CA PHE A 273 2.64 -11.31 22.49
C PHE A 273 3.18 -11.77 23.85
N LYS A 274 4.26 -11.14 24.34
CA LYS A 274 4.82 -11.43 25.68
C LYS A 274 3.83 -11.11 26.80
N SER A 275 3.07 -10.02 26.65
CA SER A 275 1.99 -9.67 27.58
C SER A 275 0.93 -10.77 27.62
N MET A 276 0.47 -11.23 26.45
CA MET A 276 -0.52 -12.31 26.36
C MET A 276 -0.01 -13.63 26.94
N GLN A 277 1.26 -13.98 26.70
CA GLN A 277 1.91 -15.15 27.29
C GLN A 277 1.97 -15.07 28.82
N SER A 278 2.18 -13.87 29.37
CA SER A 278 2.15 -13.62 30.82
C SER A 278 0.75 -13.83 31.40
N SER A 279 -0.29 -13.40 30.68
CA SER A 279 -1.69 -13.66 31.05
C SER A 279 -2.02 -15.16 31.04
N TYR A 280 -1.64 -15.88 29.98
CA TYR A 280 -1.80 -17.34 29.91
C TYR A 280 -1.12 -18.06 31.06
N THR A 281 0.12 -17.67 31.37
CA THR A 281 0.89 -18.24 32.49
C THR A 281 0.17 -18.00 33.82
N ARG A 282 -0.38 -16.79 34.02
CA ARG A 282 -1.12 -16.43 35.24
C ARG A 282 -2.40 -17.26 35.37
N MET A 283 -3.19 -17.37 34.30
CA MET A 283 -4.39 -18.21 34.26
C MET A 283 -4.05 -19.65 34.62
N PHE A 284 -3.07 -20.24 33.94
CA PHE A 284 -2.71 -21.63 34.15
C PHE A 284 -2.20 -21.88 35.57
N TYR A 285 -1.37 -20.98 36.11
CA TYR A 285 -0.89 -21.06 37.48
C TYR A 285 -2.03 -21.06 38.51
N ASN A 286 -2.97 -20.11 38.39
CA ASN A 286 -4.08 -19.98 39.32
C ASN A 286 -5.03 -21.19 39.23
N VAL A 287 -5.39 -21.61 38.02
CA VAL A 287 -6.23 -22.79 37.79
C VAL A 287 -5.57 -24.04 38.36
N CYS A 288 -4.31 -24.33 38.02
CA CYS A 288 -3.62 -25.50 38.56
C CYS A 288 -3.50 -25.48 40.08
N LYS A 289 -3.30 -24.31 40.69
CA LYS A 289 -3.25 -24.16 42.15
C LYS A 289 -4.58 -24.54 42.81
N ILE A 290 -5.70 -24.22 42.17
CA ILE A 290 -7.04 -24.59 42.65
C ILE A 290 -7.28 -26.10 42.44
N LEU A 291 -6.99 -26.61 41.23
CA LEU A 291 -7.20 -28.01 40.86
C LEU A 291 -6.43 -28.97 41.79
N LYS A 292 -5.17 -28.66 42.14
CA LYS A 292 -4.37 -29.46 43.07
C LYS A 292 -4.99 -29.62 44.47
N ARG A 293 -5.91 -28.75 44.86
CA ARG A 293 -6.57 -28.76 46.18
C ARG A 293 -7.93 -29.45 46.16
N LYS A 294 -8.58 -29.49 44.99
CA LYS A 294 -9.99 -29.85 44.84
C LYS A 294 -10.22 -31.15 44.08
N LEU A 295 -9.28 -31.58 43.25
CA LEU A 295 -9.44 -32.79 42.44
C LEU A 295 -9.02 -34.05 43.19
N ASP A 296 -9.70 -35.14 42.87
CA ASP A 296 -9.23 -36.49 43.14
C ASP A 296 -8.47 -37.06 41.92
N VAL A 297 -7.48 -37.92 42.18
CA VAL A 297 -6.62 -38.48 41.13
C VAL A 297 -7.36 -39.48 40.25
N ASP A 298 -8.25 -40.29 40.82
CA ASP A 298 -8.93 -41.35 40.09
C ASP A 298 -10.07 -40.76 39.26
N ASP A 299 -10.83 -39.81 39.81
CA ASP A 299 -11.91 -39.11 39.11
C ASP A 299 -11.39 -38.40 37.84
N ILE A 300 -10.29 -37.65 37.95
CA ILE A 300 -9.72 -36.95 36.79
C ILE A 300 -9.13 -37.92 35.77
N LYS A 301 -8.52 -39.03 36.22
CA LYS A 301 -8.00 -40.07 35.32
C LYS A 301 -9.13 -40.71 34.53
N GLU A 302 -10.24 -41.02 35.19
CA GLU A 302 -11.42 -41.59 34.56
C GLU A 302 -11.93 -40.65 33.46
N PHE A 303 -12.16 -39.37 33.79
CA PHE A 303 -12.60 -38.37 32.81
C PHE A 303 -11.63 -38.27 31.61
N LEU A 304 -10.34 -38.14 31.89
CA LEU A 304 -9.31 -38.00 30.86
C LEU A 304 -9.10 -39.28 30.03
N SER A 305 -9.49 -40.45 30.56
CA SER A 305 -9.44 -41.72 29.83
C SER A 305 -10.40 -41.73 28.63
N TYR A 306 -11.50 -40.97 28.71
CA TYR A 306 -12.47 -40.80 27.63
C TYR A 306 -12.07 -39.73 26.62
N TYR A 307 -11.14 -38.84 26.98
CA TYR A 307 -10.72 -37.74 26.10
C TYR A 307 -9.96 -38.22 24.86
N SER A 308 -8.95 -39.07 25.04
CA SER A 308 -8.30 -39.78 23.93
C SER A 308 -7.49 -41.00 24.38
N ILE A 309 -7.32 -41.97 23.48
CA ILE A 309 -6.55 -43.19 23.73
C ILE A 309 -5.08 -42.86 24.06
N THR A 310 -4.50 -41.87 23.39
CA THR A 310 -3.11 -41.44 23.63
C THR A 310 -2.97 -40.79 25.00
N PHE A 311 -3.92 -39.92 25.36
CA PHE A 311 -3.88 -39.22 26.64
C PHE A 311 -4.09 -40.20 27.79
N ARG A 312 -5.08 -41.10 27.68
CA ARG A 312 -5.32 -42.21 28.62
C ARG A 312 -4.03 -42.92 29.05
N LYS A 313 -3.21 -43.34 28.08
CA LYS A 313 -1.93 -44.04 28.36
C LYS A 313 -0.94 -43.17 29.16
N ARG A 314 -0.91 -41.86 28.94
CA ARG A 314 -0.06 -40.93 29.70
C ARG A 314 -0.59 -40.73 31.12
N VAL A 315 -1.90 -40.58 31.27
CA VAL A 315 -2.52 -40.32 32.59
C VAL A 315 -2.54 -41.56 33.48
N GLU A 316 -2.67 -42.77 32.90
CA GLU A 316 -2.61 -44.04 33.64
C GLU A 316 -1.32 -44.20 34.46
N GLN A 317 -0.20 -43.66 33.96
CA GLN A 317 1.11 -43.70 34.61
C GLN A 317 1.31 -42.63 35.69
N CYS A 318 0.40 -41.66 35.81
CA CYS A 318 0.53 -40.58 36.78
C CYS A 318 0.16 -41.02 38.20
N SER A 319 0.98 -40.69 39.19
CA SER A 319 0.70 -40.97 40.61
C SER A 319 -0.05 -39.85 41.34
N ASP A 320 -0.04 -38.64 40.78
CA ASP A 320 -0.53 -37.45 41.46
C ASP A 320 -1.11 -36.41 40.48
N ILE A 321 -1.90 -35.49 41.00
CA ILE A 321 -2.58 -34.43 40.23
C ILE A 321 -1.58 -33.53 39.51
N SER A 322 -0.39 -33.27 40.09
CA SER A 322 0.59 -32.38 39.45
C SER A 322 1.13 -32.99 38.15
N SER A 323 1.40 -34.30 38.15
CA SER A 323 1.81 -35.05 36.97
C SER A 323 0.72 -35.03 35.89
N ILE A 324 -0.55 -35.18 36.27
CA ILE A 324 -1.70 -35.10 35.36
C ILE A 324 -1.84 -33.70 34.75
N LEU A 325 -1.76 -32.66 35.58
CA LEU A 325 -1.85 -31.26 35.15
C LEU A 325 -0.70 -30.88 34.21
N HIS A 326 0.47 -31.51 34.34
CA HIS A 326 1.58 -31.31 33.41
C HIS A 326 1.21 -31.79 32.01
N HIS A 327 0.63 -33.00 31.89
CA HIS A 327 0.15 -33.48 30.61
C HIS A 327 -1.00 -32.65 30.04
N ILE A 328 -1.91 -32.15 30.88
CA ILE A 328 -2.96 -31.22 30.43
C ILE A 328 -2.33 -29.95 29.85
N LYS A 329 -1.28 -29.43 30.50
CA LYS A 329 -0.54 -28.26 30.01
C LYS A 329 0.09 -28.49 28.64
N ASP A 330 0.66 -29.66 28.42
CA ASP A 330 1.33 -30.01 27.15
C ASP A 330 0.35 -30.07 25.97
N GLU A 331 -0.92 -30.36 26.22
CA GLU A 331 -1.99 -30.35 25.21
C GLU A 331 -2.65 -28.96 25.06
N CYS A 332 -2.34 -28.01 25.94
CA CYS A 332 -2.83 -26.65 25.85
C CYS A 332 -1.81 -25.74 25.16
N SER A 333 -2.31 -24.68 24.53
CA SER A 333 -1.51 -23.62 23.93
C SER A 333 -2.08 -22.25 24.28
N LEU A 334 -1.38 -21.18 23.89
CA LEU A 334 -1.90 -19.83 24.06
C LEU A 334 -3.29 -19.65 23.43
N THR A 335 -3.57 -20.34 22.32
CA THR A 335 -4.84 -20.16 21.59
C THR A 335 -5.88 -21.24 21.86
N ASP A 336 -5.48 -22.33 22.53
CA ASP A 336 -6.35 -23.47 22.81
C ASP A 336 -6.16 -23.96 24.26
N VAL A 337 -7.19 -23.73 25.07
CA VAL A 337 -7.28 -24.16 26.48
C VAL A 337 -8.46 -25.09 26.69
N THR A 338 -8.95 -25.73 25.62
CA THR A 338 -10.19 -26.49 25.62
C THR A 338 -10.17 -27.64 26.61
N LEU A 339 -9.09 -28.43 26.64
CA LEU A 339 -8.95 -29.55 27.58
C LEU A 339 -9.01 -29.09 29.03
N LEU A 340 -8.26 -28.03 29.38
CA LEU A 340 -8.26 -27.47 30.73
C LEU A 340 -9.65 -26.98 31.14
N HIS A 341 -10.36 -26.32 30.21
CA HIS A 341 -11.72 -25.85 30.44
C HIS A 341 -12.70 -27.01 30.65
N SER A 342 -12.65 -28.05 29.82
CA SER A 342 -13.52 -29.23 29.96
C SER A 342 -13.33 -29.94 31.30
N VAL A 343 -12.08 -30.08 31.77
CA VAL A 343 -11.79 -30.63 33.11
C VAL A 343 -12.43 -29.77 34.20
N VAL A 344 -12.28 -28.45 34.11
CA VAL A 344 -12.80 -27.53 35.14
C VAL A 344 -14.34 -27.50 35.15
N GLU A 345 -14.98 -27.64 33.98
CA GLU A 345 -16.43 -27.71 33.86
C GLU A 345 -16.99 -29.03 34.40
N GLU A 346 -16.42 -30.16 34.02
CA GLU A 346 -16.88 -31.47 34.50
C GLU A 346 -16.75 -31.60 36.02
N MET A 347 -15.67 -31.05 36.58
CA MET A 347 -15.39 -31.11 38.01
C MET A 347 -16.13 -30.01 38.80
N GLU A 348 -16.95 -29.19 38.12
CA GLU A 348 -17.76 -28.12 38.69
C GLU A 348 -16.97 -27.09 39.54
N ILE A 349 -15.71 -26.82 39.18
CA ILE A 349 -14.83 -25.93 39.96
C ILE A 349 -15.00 -24.47 39.49
N THR A 350 -16.03 -23.80 40.02
CA THR A 350 -16.42 -22.43 39.61
C THR A 350 -15.28 -21.39 39.70
N GLU A 351 -14.47 -21.44 40.76
CA GLU A 351 -13.33 -20.54 40.98
C GLU A 351 -12.27 -20.68 39.87
N ALA A 352 -12.01 -21.91 39.42
CA ALA A 352 -11.07 -22.15 38.32
C ALA A 352 -11.69 -21.72 36.98
N LYS A 353 -13.00 -21.90 36.81
CA LYS A 353 -13.73 -21.48 35.59
C LYS A 353 -13.62 -19.98 35.38
N GLU A 354 -13.76 -19.17 36.43
CA GLU A 354 -13.65 -17.72 36.36
C GLU A 354 -12.29 -17.24 35.82
N HIS A 355 -11.19 -17.88 36.24
CA HIS A 355 -9.86 -17.57 35.72
C HIS A 355 -9.70 -17.89 34.22
N ILE A 356 -10.30 -19.00 33.75
CA ILE A 356 -10.26 -19.38 32.33
C ILE A 356 -11.09 -18.40 31.49
N GLU A 357 -12.28 -18.03 31.97
CA GLU A 357 -13.16 -17.10 31.25
C GLU A 357 -12.57 -15.68 31.19
N THR A 358 -11.93 -15.23 32.27
CA THR A 358 -11.18 -13.96 32.28
C THR A 358 -10.08 -13.98 31.22
N TYR A 359 -9.28 -15.05 31.16
CA TYR A 359 -8.25 -15.23 30.15
C TYR A 359 -8.82 -15.25 28.72
N ARG A 360 -9.92 -15.96 28.49
CA ARG A 360 -10.56 -16.03 27.17
C ARG A 360 -11.06 -14.66 26.71
N ALA A 361 -11.58 -13.84 27.63
CA ALA A 361 -11.96 -12.46 27.32
C ALA A 361 -10.74 -11.62 26.93
N GLU A 362 -9.66 -11.67 27.71
CA GLU A 362 -8.39 -10.98 27.41
C GLU A 362 -7.82 -11.43 26.05
N LEU A 363 -7.82 -12.73 25.77
CA LEU A 363 -7.35 -13.31 24.51
C LEU A 363 -8.19 -12.84 23.32
N LYS A 364 -9.51 -12.74 23.49
CA LYS A 364 -10.43 -12.25 22.46
C LYS A 364 -10.16 -10.78 22.13
N ASP A 365 -9.90 -9.95 23.13
CA ASP A 365 -9.56 -8.54 22.91
C ASP A 365 -8.16 -8.37 22.32
N PHE A 366 -7.21 -9.22 22.72
CA PHE A 366 -5.90 -9.31 22.08
C PHE A 366 -6.01 -9.68 20.59
N TYR A 367 -6.85 -10.66 20.22
CA TYR A 367 -7.10 -10.99 18.82
C TYR A 367 -7.63 -9.79 18.03
N LYS A 368 -8.58 -9.03 18.57
CA LYS A 368 -9.06 -7.80 17.92
C LYS A 368 -7.93 -6.79 17.75
N SER A 369 -7.13 -6.58 18.79
CA SER A 369 -5.98 -5.67 18.75
C SER A 369 -4.99 -6.06 17.65
N ILE A 370 -4.59 -7.33 17.57
CA ILE A 370 -3.70 -7.83 16.53
C ILE A 370 -4.33 -7.70 15.14
N SER A 371 -5.61 -8.03 14.97
CA SER A 371 -6.33 -7.85 13.71
C SER A 371 -6.32 -6.40 13.22
N ILE A 372 -6.49 -5.44 14.14
CA ILE A 372 -6.45 -4.00 13.86
C ILE A 372 -5.02 -3.57 13.52
N SER A 373 -4.04 -3.91 14.35
CA SER A 373 -2.63 -3.53 14.16
C SER A 373 -2.04 -4.06 12.86
N LEU A 374 -2.48 -5.23 12.41
CA LEU A 374 -2.07 -5.83 11.13
C LEU A 374 -3.01 -5.47 9.96
N CYS A 375 -4.04 -4.66 10.21
CA CYS A 375 -5.05 -4.23 9.22
C CYS A 375 -5.68 -5.39 8.43
N LEU A 376 -5.95 -6.52 9.09
CA LEU A 376 -6.35 -7.76 8.41
C LEU A 376 -7.68 -7.62 7.66
N GLU A 377 -8.68 -6.95 8.24
CA GLU A 377 -10.01 -6.79 7.62
C GLU A 377 -9.95 -6.02 6.29
N LYS A 378 -9.22 -4.89 6.26
CA LYS A 378 -9.03 -4.11 5.03
C LYS A 378 -8.22 -4.87 3.99
N ARG A 379 -7.18 -5.61 4.44
CA ARG A 379 -6.30 -6.37 3.54
C ARG A 379 -6.98 -7.58 2.93
N PHE A 380 -7.91 -8.24 3.64
CA PHE A 380 -8.63 -9.40 3.12
C PHE A 380 -9.97 -9.03 2.44
N GLY A 381 -10.60 -7.93 2.83
CA GLY A 381 -11.87 -7.46 2.24
C GLY A 381 -11.76 -6.98 0.79
N SER A 382 -10.56 -6.57 0.36
CA SER A 382 -10.30 -6.13 -1.02
C SER A 382 -10.12 -7.28 -2.03
N PHE A 383 -10.16 -8.53 -1.60
CA PHE A 383 -10.01 -9.70 -2.48
C PHE A 383 -11.26 -10.59 -2.42
N PRO A 384 -11.73 -11.15 -3.55
CA PRO A 384 -12.73 -12.21 -3.53
C PRO A 384 -12.27 -13.34 -2.61
N HIS A 385 -13.13 -13.81 -1.70
CA HIS A 385 -12.79 -14.80 -0.65
C HIS A 385 -12.06 -16.07 -1.17
N LEU A 386 -12.24 -16.40 -2.45
CA LEU A 386 -11.67 -17.56 -3.15
C LEU A 386 -10.24 -17.35 -3.69
N LYS A 387 -9.66 -16.13 -3.68
CA LYS A 387 -8.32 -15.87 -4.25
C LYS A 387 -7.19 -15.73 -3.21
N CYS A 388 -7.50 -15.60 -1.93
CA CYS A 388 -6.53 -15.52 -0.84
C CYS A 388 -6.71 -16.70 0.12
N GLU A 389 -6.21 -17.87 -0.26
CA GLU A 389 -6.17 -19.04 0.62
C GLU A 389 -4.96 -19.01 1.55
N THR A 390 -3.87 -18.35 1.12
CA THR A 390 -2.59 -18.28 1.84
C THR A 390 -2.17 -16.82 2.06
N VAL A 391 -1.77 -16.49 3.29
CA VAL A 391 -1.21 -15.19 3.66
C VAL A 391 0.25 -15.34 4.06
N THR A 392 1.10 -14.42 3.60
CA THR A 392 2.52 -14.40 3.99
C THR A 392 2.76 -13.32 5.03
N PHE A 393 3.14 -13.70 6.25
CA PHE A 393 3.59 -12.77 7.29
C PHE A 393 5.11 -12.62 7.24
N ILE A 394 5.59 -11.38 7.22
CA ILE A 394 7.01 -11.05 7.11
C ILE A 394 7.48 -10.41 8.40
N PHE A 395 8.50 -10.99 9.00
CA PHE A 395 9.11 -10.50 10.22
C PHE A 395 10.51 -9.97 9.90
N ASP A 396 10.78 -8.73 10.30
CA ASP A 396 12.12 -8.12 10.32
C ASP A 396 12.94 -8.53 11.55
N TRP A 397 12.40 -9.44 12.37
CA TRP A 397 13.00 -10.00 13.57
C TRP A 397 12.69 -11.49 13.67
N LYS A 398 13.44 -12.23 14.48
CA LYS A 398 13.20 -13.66 14.70
C LYS A 398 12.81 -13.92 16.17
N PRO A 399 11.57 -14.38 16.46
CA PRO A 399 11.18 -14.81 17.80
C PRO A 399 11.96 -16.05 18.24
N GLU A 400 12.02 -16.25 19.56
CA GLU A 400 12.40 -17.54 20.14
C GLU A 400 11.43 -18.65 19.71
N GLU A 401 11.92 -19.89 19.61
CA GLU A 401 11.18 -21.01 18.99
C GLU A 401 9.81 -21.26 19.64
N HIS A 402 9.75 -21.20 20.98
CA HIS A 402 8.51 -21.42 21.73
C HIS A 402 7.49 -20.29 21.45
N LEU A 403 7.95 -19.04 21.40
CA LEU A 403 7.13 -17.88 21.11
C LEU A 403 6.67 -17.87 19.65
N LEU A 404 7.47 -18.41 18.73
CA LEU A 404 7.09 -18.54 17.32
C LEU A 404 5.84 -19.43 17.16
N GLN A 405 5.71 -20.49 17.95
CA GLN A 405 4.51 -21.34 17.91
C GLN A 405 3.28 -20.61 18.42
N ASP A 406 3.41 -19.86 19.51
CA ASP A 406 2.33 -19.01 20.03
C ASP A 406 1.89 -17.98 18.99
N ILE A 407 2.85 -17.29 18.36
CA ILE A 407 2.60 -16.32 17.29
C ILE A 407 1.90 -16.97 16.10
N LYS A 408 2.35 -18.14 15.65
CA LYS A 408 1.69 -18.90 14.58
C LYS A 408 0.24 -19.22 14.92
N GLY A 409 -0.02 -19.70 16.14
CA GLY A 409 -1.37 -20.01 16.61
C GLY A 409 -2.27 -18.78 16.57
N VAL A 410 -1.80 -17.65 17.11
CA VAL A 410 -2.56 -16.38 17.14
C VAL A 410 -2.84 -15.90 15.73
N LEU A 411 -1.79 -15.79 14.88
CA LEU A 411 -1.92 -15.31 13.50
C LEU A 411 -2.88 -16.18 12.68
N SER A 412 -2.94 -17.48 12.96
CA SER A 412 -3.86 -18.40 12.29
C SER A 412 -5.29 -18.10 12.68
N LYS A 413 -5.55 -17.87 13.98
CA LYS A 413 -6.88 -17.51 14.49
C LYS A 413 -7.37 -16.17 13.97
N VAL A 414 -6.51 -15.15 13.93
CA VAL A 414 -6.94 -13.80 13.50
C VAL A 414 -7.07 -13.68 11.97
N SER A 415 -6.29 -14.42 11.20
CA SER A 415 -6.36 -14.36 9.73
C SER A 415 -7.41 -15.28 9.13
N GLY A 416 -7.67 -16.44 9.75
CA GLY A 416 -8.54 -17.47 9.18
C GLY A 416 -8.00 -18.07 7.88
N LYS A 417 -6.71 -17.91 7.58
CA LYS A 417 -6.05 -18.34 6.33
C LYS A 417 -4.86 -19.27 6.59
N LEU A 418 -4.40 -19.96 5.54
CA LEU A 418 -3.15 -20.72 5.59
C LEU A 418 -1.97 -19.75 5.73
N LEU A 419 -1.06 -20.05 6.66
CA LEU A 419 0.03 -19.14 7.01
C LEU A 419 1.35 -19.55 6.34
N ILE A 420 2.03 -18.57 5.75
CA ILE A 420 3.47 -18.63 5.46
C ILE A 420 4.16 -17.57 6.31
N ILE A 421 5.13 -17.96 7.12
CA ILE A 421 5.98 -17.00 7.86
C ILE A 421 7.34 -16.92 7.17
N LYS A 422 7.77 -15.70 6.87
CA LYS A 422 9.11 -15.40 6.37
C LYS A 422 9.84 -14.47 7.32
N PHE A 423 11.10 -14.78 7.57
CA PHE A 423 12.01 -13.90 8.28
C PHE A 423 12.91 -13.22 7.25
N ILE A 424 13.11 -11.91 7.40
CA ILE A 424 14.14 -11.22 6.64
C ILE A 424 15.48 -11.71 7.20
N ALA A 425 16.29 -12.35 6.36
CA ALA A 425 17.63 -12.78 6.77
C ALA A 425 18.43 -11.55 7.17
N THR A 426 19.07 -11.59 8.34
CA THR A 426 20.09 -10.61 8.72
C THR A 426 21.32 -10.85 7.83
N SER A 427 21.29 -10.40 6.58
CA SER A 427 22.50 -10.28 5.79
C SER A 427 23.31 -9.13 6.37
N THR A 428 24.58 -9.39 6.65
CA THR A 428 25.57 -8.34 6.97
C THR A 428 25.84 -7.41 5.78
N SER A 429 25.23 -7.67 4.62
CA SER A 429 25.25 -6.81 3.46
C SER A 429 23.91 -6.09 3.31
N ILE A 430 23.97 -4.76 3.38
CA ILE A 430 22.96 -3.87 2.85
C ILE A 430 23.37 -3.62 1.40
N SER A 431 22.63 -4.14 0.43
CA SER A 431 22.83 -3.76 -0.97
C SER A 431 22.14 -2.43 -1.23
N VAL A 432 22.90 -1.35 -1.19
CA VAL A 432 22.43 -0.01 -1.60
C VAL A 432 22.70 0.13 -3.09
N THR A 433 21.66 0.01 -3.92
CA THR A 433 21.77 0.30 -5.36
C THR A 433 21.39 1.76 -5.61
N CYS A 434 22.36 2.67 -5.51
CA CYS A 434 22.16 4.06 -5.90
C CYS A 434 22.29 4.21 -7.42
N SER A 435 21.26 4.74 -8.07
CA SER A 435 21.29 5.11 -9.48
C SER A 435 21.37 6.63 -9.59
N PHE A 436 22.54 7.17 -9.90
CA PHE A 436 22.72 8.61 -10.12
C PHE A 436 22.56 8.93 -11.62
N PRO A 437 21.77 9.95 -11.99
CA PRO A 437 21.85 10.53 -13.33
C PRO A 437 23.12 11.41 -13.39
N PHE A 438 24.19 10.89 -14.01
CA PHE A 438 25.35 11.72 -14.35
C PHE A 438 25.11 12.37 -15.71
N SER A 439 25.08 13.71 -15.75
CA SER A 439 25.11 14.47 -16.99
C SER A 439 26.56 14.79 -17.35
N GLU A 440 27.13 14.03 -18.28
CA GLU A 440 28.00 14.59 -19.32
C GLU A 440 28.13 13.59 -20.49
N THR A 441 27.77 14.09 -21.67
CA THR A 441 27.94 13.57 -23.03
C THR A 441 28.39 12.09 -23.21
N HIS A 442 27.45 11.29 -23.72
CA HIS A 442 27.64 10.05 -24.49
C HIS A 442 28.57 8.94 -23.91
N LYS A 443 28.10 8.21 -22.89
CA LYS A 443 28.17 6.73 -22.73
C LYS A 443 27.58 6.32 -21.37
N LYS A 444 26.49 5.54 -21.34
CA LYS A 444 25.99 4.91 -20.09
C LYS A 444 26.90 3.75 -19.72
N ARG A 445 27.68 3.87 -18.64
CA ARG A 445 28.21 2.72 -17.89
C ARG A 445 27.45 2.57 -16.58
N ARG A 446 26.96 1.37 -16.31
CA ARG A 446 26.35 0.98 -15.04
C ARG A 446 27.48 0.72 -14.04
N PHE A 447 27.60 1.55 -13.00
CA PHE A 447 28.44 1.25 -11.85
C PHE A 447 27.56 0.64 -10.76
N SER A 448 27.89 -0.57 -10.35
CA SER A 448 27.38 -1.19 -9.12
C SER A 448 28.45 -0.96 -8.07
N MET A 449 28.13 -0.25 -6.99
CA MET A 449 29.03 -0.07 -5.86
C MET A 449 28.48 -0.90 -4.71
N GLU A 450 29.11 -2.05 -4.44
CA GLU A 450 28.82 -2.85 -3.24
C GLU A 450 29.52 -2.20 -2.04
N LEU A 451 28.74 -1.58 -1.14
CA LEU A 451 29.24 -1.22 0.18
C LEU A 451 29.18 -2.47 1.08
N ASN A 452 30.33 -3.11 1.27
CA ASN A 452 30.50 -4.11 2.32
C ASN A 452 30.74 -3.42 3.67
N LEU A 453 29.66 -3.13 4.40
CA LEU A 453 29.76 -2.72 5.80
C LEU A 453 30.04 -3.96 6.67
N ALA A 454 31.32 -4.26 6.86
CA ALA A 454 31.74 -5.24 7.85
C ALA A 454 31.54 -4.67 9.26
N PHE A 455 30.40 -4.97 9.89
CA PHE A 455 30.29 -4.82 11.34
C PHE A 455 31.08 -5.95 12.01
N ALA A 456 32.35 -5.67 12.32
CA ALA A 456 33.11 -6.50 13.22
C ALA A 456 32.47 -6.45 14.61
N HIS A 457 31.92 -7.57 15.06
CA HIS A 457 31.59 -7.78 16.46
C HIS A 457 32.88 -7.65 17.29
N LYS A 458 33.11 -6.48 17.89
CA LYS A 458 34.10 -6.35 18.95
C LYS A 458 33.39 -6.57 20.29
N LYS A 459 33.33 -7.83 20.70
CA LYS A 459 33.43 -8.17 22.13
C LYS A 459 34.80 -7.66 22.57
N ASP A 460 34.85 -6.61 23.37
CA ASP A 460 35.63 -6.63 24.60
C ASP A 460 35.45 -5.36 25.43
N LYS A 461 35.47 -5.60 26.74
CA LYS A 461 35.53 -4.62 27.82
C LYS A 461 36.72 -3.68 27.60
N ASP A 462 36.53 -2.39 27.83
CA ASP A 462 37.22 -1.63 28.88
C ASP A 462 37.01 -0.12 28.67
N HIS A 463 37.00 0.58 29.81
CA HIS A 463 36.98 2.03 30.01
C HIS A 463 37.68 2.85 28.91
N PHE A 464 37.13 4.01 28.56
CA PHE A 464 37.86 5.29 28.65
C PHE A 464 36.91 6.50 28.58
N CYS A 465 37.16 7.45 29.48
CA CYS A 465 36.46 8.72 29.66
C CYS A 465 36.70 9.68 28.48
N LEU A 466 35.66 10.47 28.18
CA LEU A 466 35.71 11.61 27.25
C LEU A 466 36.39 12.82 27.91
N ALA A 467 37.29 13.46 27.16
CA ALA A 467 37.57 14.89 27.22
C ALA A 467 37.37 15.44 25.80
#